data_AF-A0A7J9JJ80-F1
#
_entry.id   AF-A0A7J9JJ80-F1
#
_cell.length_a   1.000
_cell.length_b   1.000
_cell.length_c   1.000
_cell.angle_alpha   90.00
_cell.angle_beta   90.00
_cell.angle_gamma   90.00
#
_symmetry.space_group_name_H-M   'P 1'
#
loop_
_entity.id
_entity.type
_entity.pdbx_description
1 polymer ?
#
loop_
_entity_poly.entity_id
_entity_poly.type
_entity_poly.pdbx_seq_one_letter_code
_entity_poly.pdbx_strand_id
1 'polypeptide(L)'
;MRNQYSKFYHPHRNRARVLSSSAAAMVNVPKTKKTYCKSKECRKHTLHKVTQYKKGKDSLAAQGKRRYDRKQSGYGGQTKPVFHKKRCKHFEIGGDKKGKGTSLF
;
A
#
# COMPACT_ATOMS: atom_id res chain seq x y z
N MET A 1 -38.12 24.97 31.47
CA MET A 1 -36.92 24.12 31.59
C MET A 1 -37.27 22.68 31.24
N ARG A 2 -36.94 22.22 30.03
CA ARG A 2 -37.17 20.82 29.59
C ARG A 2 -36.00 20.34 28.73
N ASN A 3 -35.17 19.53 29.37
CA ASN A 3 -34.51 18.32 28.90
C ASN A 3 -33.97 18.30 27.45
N GLN A 4 -32.70 18.70 27.31
CA GLN A 4 -31.89 18.40 26.13
C GLN A 4 -31.25 17.03 26.29
N TYR A 5 -31.85 15.97 25.74
CA TYR A 5 -31.14 14.71 25.47
C TYR A 5 -31.94 13.87 24.46
N SER A 6 -31.72 14.09 23.17
CA SER A 6 -32.17 13.18 22.10
C SER A 6 -30.97 12.39 21.58
N LYS A 7 -30.72 11.22 22.18
CA LYS A 7 -29.79 10.20 21.66
C LYS A 7 -30.41 9.59 20.41
N PHE A 8 -29.99 10.06 19.23
CA PHE A 8 -30.28 9.39 17.98
C PHE A 8 -29.36 8.17 17.85
N TYR A 9 -29.85 7.01 18.29
CA TYR A 9 -29.20 5.71 18.11
C TYR A 9 -29.26 5.33 16.62
N HIS A 10 -28.13 5.44 15.91
CA HIS A 10 -27.95 4.78 14.63
C HIS A 10 -27.33 3.39 14.86
N PRO A 11 -28.01 2.28 14.50
CA PRO A 11 -27.42 0.96 14.60
C PRO A 11 -26.28 0.82 13.58
N HIS A 12 -25.04 0.74 14.07
CA HIS A 12 -23.90 0.32 13.29
C HIS A 12 -24.13 -1.12 12.82
N ARG A 13 -24.54 -1.27 11.56
CA ARG A 13 -24.70 -2.56 10.89
C ARG A 13 -23.31 -3.18 10.71
N ASN A 14 -22.89 -3.95 11.70
CA ASN A 14 -21.77 -4.88 11.66
C ASN A 14 -22.01 -5.89 10.54
N ARG A 15 -21.52 -5.60 9.33
CA ARG A 15 -21.38 -6.61 8.29
C ARG A 15 -19.92 -7.07 8.28
N ALA A 16 -19.60 -7.93 9.23
CA ALA A 16 -18.44 -8.79 9.19
C ALA A 16 -18.52 -9.66 7.93
N ARG A 17 -18.02 -9.16 6.79
CA ARG A 17 -17.68 -10.01 5.67
C ARG A 17 -16.35 -10.69 6.00
N VAL A 18 -16.46 -11.81 6.71
CA VAL A 18 -15.43 -12.84 6.70
C VAL A 18 -15.43 -13.42 5.27
N LEU A 19 -14.62 -12.84 4.40
CA LEU A 19 -14.22 -13.47 3.14
C LEU A 19 -12.74 -13.81 3.28
N SER A 20 -12.51 -14.90 3.99
CA SER A 20 -11.33 -15.73 3.82
C SER A 20 -11.36 -16.31 2.41
N SER A 21 -10.68 -15.67 1.46
CA SER A 21 -10.31 -16.31 0.19
C SER A 21 -8.80 -16.20 0.00
N SER A 22 -8.11 -17.30 0.31
CA SER A 22 -6.71 -17.54 -0.02
C SER A 22 -6.55 -17.79 -1.53
N ALA A 23 -7.03 -16.87 -2.36
CA ALA A 23 -6.59 -16.77 -3.73
C ALA A 23 -5.42 -15.78 -3.72
N ALA A 24 -4.22 -16.21 -4.13
CA ALA A 24 -3.13 -15.30 -4.40
C ALA A 24 -3.56 -14.37 -5.54
N ALA A 25 -4.27 -13.29 -5.19
CA ALA A 25 -4.76 -12.31 -6.14
C ALA A 25 -3.53 -11.61 -6.72
N MET A 26 -3.08 -12.10 -7.88
CA MET A 26 -2.06 -11.43 -8.69
C MET A 26 -2.58 -10.02 -8.99
N VAL A 27 -1.87 -9.01 -8.48
CA VAL A 27 -2.23 -7.61 -8.71
C VAL A 27 -1.52 -7.14 -9.97
N ASN A 28 -2.26 -7.07 -11.08
CA ASN A 28 -1.80 -6.49 -12.35
C ASN A 28 -2.22 -5.02 -12.45
N VAL A 29 -1.26 -4.12 -12.69
CA VAL A 29 -1.50 -2.68 -12.87
C VAL A 29 -1.08 -2.26 -14.28
N PRO A 30 -1.89 -1.49 -15.03
CA PRO A 30 -1.55 -1.07 -16.39
C PRO A 30 -0.32 -0.16 -16.41
N LYS A 31 0.48 -0.25 -17.48
CA LYS A 31 1.70 0.55 -17.67
C LYS A 31 1.43 2.04 -17.90
N THR A 32 0.22 2.38 -18.34
CA THR A 32 -0.25 3.76 -18.50
C THR A 32 -1.62 3.94 -17.84
N LYS A 33 -1.85 5.09 -17.20
CA LYS A 33 -3.12 5.42 -16.54
C LYS A 33 -3.46 6.89 -16.75
N LYS A 34 -4.72 7.19 -17.11
CA LYS A 34 -5.25 8.56 -17.05
C LYS A 34 -5.53 8.93 -15.60
N THR A 35 -4.81 9.91 -15.06
CA THR A 35 -5.05 10.42 -13.70
C THR A 35 -4.78 11.92 -13.61
N TYR A 36 -5.18 12.53 -12.50
CA TYR A 36 -5.09 13.97 -12.32
C TYR A 36 -3.63 14.38 -12.09
N CYS A 37 -3.14 15.32 -12.90
CA CYS A 37 -1.82 15.90 -12.71
C CYS A 37 -1.90 17.10 -11.73
N LYS A 38 -1.29 16.94 -10.55
CA LYS A 38 -1.20 17.98 -9.52
C LYS A 38 -0.18 19.09 -9.80
N SER A 39 0.58 18.99 -10.90
CA SER A 39 1.52 20.04 -11.27
C SER A 39 0.79 21.35 -11.50
N LYS A 40 1.40 22.46 -11.04
CA LYS A 40 0.81 23.81 -11.12
C LYS A 40 0.44 24.21 -12.55
N GLU A 41 1.18 23.71 -13.53
CA GLU A 41 1.03 23.99 -14.96
C GLU A 41 -0.01 23.11 -15.66
N CYS A 42 -0.33 21.93 -15.13
CA CYS A 42 -1.18 20.97 -15.82
C CYS A 42 -2.64 21.04 -15.35
N ARG A 43 -2.88 20.94 -14.02
CA ARG A 43 -4.20 20.91 -13.35
C ARG A 43 -5.33 20.17 -14.08
N LYS A 44 -5.00 19.13 -14.86
CA LYS A 44 -5.93 18.35 -15.70
C LYS A 44 -5.59 16.87 -15.69
N HIS A 45 -6.51 16.03 -16.17
CA HIS A 45 -6.27 14.60 -16.32
C HIS A 45 -5.38 14.31 -17.54
N THR A 46 -4.21 13.72 -17.30
CA THR A 46 -3.24 13.38 -18.33
C THR A 46 -2.89 11.89 -18.28
N LEU A 47 -2.31 11.36 -19.36
CA LEU A 47 -1.77 10.00 -19.38
C LEU A 47 -0.44 9.98 -18.62
N HIS A 48 -0.33 9.13 -17.60
CA HIS A 48 0.90 8.93 -16.83
C HIS A 48 1.45 7.52 -17.03
N LYS A 49 2.77 7.42 -17.14
CA LYS A 49 3.48 6.14 -17.08
C LYS A 49 3.49 5.64 -15.63
N VAL A 50 3.07 4.40 -15.44
CA VAL A 50 3.08 3.75 -14.14
C VAL A 50 4.35 2.94 -14.02
N THR A 51 5.13 3.25 -12.99
CA THR A 51 6.33 2.49 -12.60
C THR A 51 6.17 1.98 -11.18
N GLN A 52 6.90 0.92 -10.84
CA GLN A 52 6.99 0.49 -9.45
C GLN A 52 8.04 1.38 -8.79
N TYR A 53 7.67 2.00 -7.67
CA TYR A 53 8.68 2.64 -6.84
C TYR A 53 9.70 1.60 -6.39
N LYS A 54 10.98 1.88 -6.65
CA LYS A 54 12.10 1.16 -6.06
C LYS A 54 12.72 2.07 -5.01
N LYS A 55 12.95 1.51 -3.81
CA LYS A 55 13.70 2.22 -2.79
C LYS A 55 15.15 2.39 -3.26
N GLY A 56 15.67 3.61 -3.22
CA GLY A 56 17.09 3.87 -3.46
C GLY A 56 17.97 3.33 -2.32
N LYS A 57 19.29 3.44 -2.48
CA LYS A 57 20.24 3.09 -1.42
C LYS A 57 20.03 4.00 -0.20
N ASP A 58 20.00 3.41 0.98
CA ASP A 58 19.88 4.18 2.23
C ASP A 58 21.14 5.02 2.49
N SER A 59 20.96 6.28 2.85
CA SER A 59 22.07 7.18 3.20
C SER A 59 22.61 6.88 4.58
N LEU A 60 23.94 6.75 4.70
CA LEU A 60 24.64 6.52 5.97
C LEU A 60 24.68 7.76 6.87
N ALA A 61 24.67 8.96 6.29
CA ALA A 61 24.76 10.22 7.02
C ALA A 61 23.45 10.57 7.77
N ALA A 62 22.35 9.90 7.44
CA ALA A 62 21.07 10.12 8.09
C ALA A 62 21.19 9.91 9.61
N GLN A 63 20.63 10.83 10.40
CA GLN A 63 20.73 10.81 11.87
C GLN A 63 20.25 9.47 12.48
N GLY A 64 19.16 8.92 11.93
CA GLY A 64 18.61 7.63 12.37
C GLY A 64 19.58 6.47 12.16
N LYS A 65 20.30 6.45 11.03
CA LYS A 65 21.29 5.42 10.72
C LYS A 65 22.51 5.52 11.63
N ARG A 66 23.07 6.72 11.80
CA ARG A 66 24.18 6.98 12.74
C ARG A 66 23.85 6.54 14.18
N ARG A 67 22.63 6.85 14.64
CA ARG A 67 22.15 6.42 15.96
C ARG A 67 22.03 4.90 16.06
N TYR A 68 21.51 4.24 15.02
CA TYR A 68 21.35 2.79 14.98
C TYR A 68 22.71 2.08 15.03
N ASP A 69 23.68 2.54 14.24
CA ASP A 69 25.00 1.90 14.15
C ASP A 69 25.76 1.99 15.48
N ARG A 70 25.69 3.15 16.16
CA ARG A 70 26.25 3.31 17.51
C ARG A 70 25.53 2.44 18.56
N LYS A 71 24.22 2.19 18.39
CA LYS A 71 23.49 1.30 19.30
C LYS A 71 23.84 -0.17 19.07
N GLN A 72 24.10 -0.52 17.81
CA GLN A 72 24.35 -1.89 17.39
C GLN A 72 25.78 -2.38 17.69
N SER A 73 26.74 -1.49 17.94
CA SER A 73 28.11 -1.87 18.31
C SER A 73 28.19 -2.58 19.66
N GLY A 74 29.10 -3.55 19.80
CA GLY A 74 29.28 -4.36 21.00
C GLY A 74 28.71 -5.77 20.86
N TYR A 75 28.56 -6.50 21.96
CA TYR A 75 28.20 -7.92 21.95
C TYR A 75 26.70 -8.21 22.18
N GLY A 76 25.86 -7.16 22.30
CA GLY A 76 24.44 -7.27 22.66
C GLY A 76 23.49 -7.73 21.56
N GLY A 77 24.00 -8.10 20.38
CA GLY A 77 23.19 -8.59 19.26
C GLY A 77 22.23 -7.54 18.67
N GLN A 78 21.06 -7.99 18.22
CA GLN A 78 20.09 -7.14 17.53
C GLN A 78 19.38 -6.18 18.48
N THR A 79 19.56 -4.85 18.30
CA THR A 79 19.08 -3.85 19.27
C THR A 79 17.73 -3.19 18.96
N LYS A 80 17.13 -3.47 17.79
CA LYS A 80 15.79 -2.97 17.39
C LYS A 80 14.94 -4.06 16.73
N PRO A 81 13.60 -4.01 16.84
CA PRO A 81 12.72 -5.01 16.23
C PRO A 81 12.82 -5.06 14.70
N VAL A 82 12.75 -6.28 14.15
CA VAL A 82 12.68 -6.53 12.70
C VAL A 82 11.25 -6.97 12.34
N PHE A 83 10.66 -6.35 11.33
CA PHE A 83 9.31 -6.67 10.87
C PHE A 83 9.33 -7.74 9.77
N HIS A 84 8.58 -8.83 9.93
CA HIS A 84 8.66 -10.03 9.07
C HIS A 84 7.50 -10.19 8.08
N LYS A 85 6.37 -9.49 8.27
CA LYS A 85 5.17 -9.65 7.44
C LYS A 85 5.24 -8.79 6.18
N LYS A 86 4.74 -9.30 5.05
CA LYS A 86 4.71 -8.60 3.74
C LYS A 86 3.26 -8.34 3.32
N ARG A 87 2.99 -7.20 2.66
CA ARG A 87 1.63 -6.83 2.23
C ARG A 87 1.15 -7.63 1.02
N CYS A 88 1.93 -7.65 -0.07
CA CYS A 88 1.62 -8.41 -1.28
C CYS A 88 2.84 -9.26 -1.65
N LYS A 89 2.62 -10.51 -2.11
CA LYS A 89 3.70 -11.43 -2.49
C LYS A 89 4.13 -11.26 -3.95
N HIS A 90 3.18 -10.99 -4.84
CA HIS A 90 3.43 -10.87 -6.27
C HIS A 90 2.67 -9.67 -6.84
N PHE A 91 3.39 -8.81 -7.55
CA PHE A 91 2.89 -7.56 -8.12
C PHE A 91 3.57 -7.34 -9.47
N GLU A 92 2.77 -7.11 -10.51
CA GLU A 92 3.24 -6.97 -11.88
C GLU A 92 2.68 -5.69 -12.50
N ILE A 93 3.52 -5.02 -13.31
CA ILE A 93 3.11 -3.84 -14.07
C ILE A 93 3.12 -4.20 -15.55
N GLY A 94 1.94 -4.16 -16.17
CA GLY A 94 1.77 -4.36 -17.61
C GLY A 94 1.56 -5.81 -18.03
N GLY A 95 0.73 -6.57 -17.32
CA GLY A 95 0.28 -7.88 -17.80
C GLY A 95 -0.85 -7.78 -18.82
N ASP A 96 -0.94 -8.75 -19.72
CA ASP A 96 -2.03 -8.90 -20.66
C ASP A 96 -3.38 -8.92 -19.93
N LYS A 97 -4.38 -8.21 -20.49
CA LYS A 97 -5.72 -8.22 -19.91
C LYS A 97 -6.25 -9.64 -20.02
N LYS A 98 -6.64 -10.25 -18.89
CA LYS A 98 -7.31 -11.56 -18.90
C LYS A 98 -8.49 -11.49 -19.87
N GLY A 99 -8.41 -12.30 -20.93
CA GLY A 99 -9.45 -12.39 -21.95
C GLY A 99 -10.80 -12.69 -21.32
N LYS A 100 -11.88 -12.15 -21.88
CA LYS A 100 -13.23 -12.57 -21.49
C LYS A 100 -13.42 -14.00 -21.98
N GLY A 101 -13.37 -14.95 -21.05
CA GLY A 101 -13.65 -16.37 -21.20
C GLY A 101 -13.70 -16.90 -22.63
N THR A 102 -12.54 -17.15 -23.22
CA THR A 102 -12.47 -18.16 -24.28
C THR A 102 -12.48 -19.50 -23.57
N SER A 103 -13.43 -20.37 -23.91
CA SER A 103 -13.51 -21.74 -23.40
C SER A 103 -12.13 -22.39 -23.44
N LEU A 104 -11.69 -22.93 -22.30
CA LEU A 104 -10.58 -23.87 -22.24
C LEU A 104 -10.99 -25.12 -23.02
N PHE A 105 -10.58 -25.18 -24.28
CA PHE A 105 -10.30 -26.43 -24.98
C PHE A 105 -8.78 -26.47 -25.18
#